data_AF-A0A174V0S3-F1
#
_entry.id   AF-A0A174V0S3-F1
#
_cell.length_a   1.000
_cell.length_b   1.000
_cell.length_c   1.000
_cell.angle_alpha   90.00
_cell.angle_beta   90.00
_cell.angle_gamma   90.00
#
_symmetry.space_group_name_H-M   'P 1'
#
loop_
_entity.id
_entity.type
_entity.pdbx_description
1 polymer ?
#
loop_
_entity_poly.entity_id
_entity_poly.type
_entity_poly.pdbx_seq_one_letter_code
_entity_poly.pdbx_strand_id
1 'polypeptide(L)'
;MHDFYCKDASDIHSEILAKRVYELKETQEGVDIMCREMDQIYKEGAKLGEERGRVQGIAEGLAAGEMKAKREAAYELRDEDHFSDEKIAKRLKISLEIVQKWFAERAALAK
;
A
#
# COMPACT_ATOMS: atom_id res chain seq x y z
N MET A 1 -4.97 -12.32 -35.27
CA MET A 1 -6.06 -11.70 -34.48
C MET A 1 -6.10 -10.22 -34.88
N HIS A 2 -6.83 -9.85 -35.94
CA HIS A 2 -6.80 -8.51 -36.55
C HIS A 2 -7.67 -7.50 -35.78
N ASP A 3 -8.95 -7.83 -35.62
CA ASP A 3 -10.00 -6.97 -35.05
C ASP A 3 -9.68 -6.36 -33.67
N PHE A 4 -8.90 -7.02 -32.83
CA PHE A 4 -8.54 -6.52 -31.49
C PHE A 4 -7.47 -5.42 -31.52
N TYR A 5 -6.80 -5.20 -32.66
CA TYR A 5 -5.85 -4.09 -32.86
C TYR A 5 -6.47 -2.92 -33.61
N CYS A 6 -7.68 -3.09 -34.16
CA CYS A 6 -8.42 -2.06 -34.85
C CYS A 6 -9.05 -1.09 -33.84
N LYS A 7 -8.95 0.21 -34.13
CA LYS A 7 -9.52 1.27 -33.27
C LYS A 7 -10.91 1.68 -33.74
N ASP A 8 -11.06 1.81 -35.05
CA ASP A 8 -12.26 2.28 -35.72
C ASP A 8 -13.13 1.09 -36.13
N ALA A 9 -14.44 1.26 -36.04
CA ALA A 9 -15.42 0.23 -36.37
C ALA A 9 -15.32 -0.22 -37.83
N SER A 10 -14.93 0.68 -38.74
CA SER A 10 -14.78 0.40 -40.18
C SER A 10 -13.70 -0.62 -40.50
N ASP A 11 -12.71 -0.76 -39.63
CA ASP A 11 -11.53 -1.59 -39.88
C ASP A 11 -11.66 -3.01 -39.29
N ILE A 12 -12.77 -3.27 -38.57
CA ILE A 12 -13.06 -4.52 -37.88
C ILE A 12 -13.83 -5.46 -38.82
N HIS A 13 -13.34 -6.69 -39.00
CA HIS A 13 -13.99 -7.68 -39.87
C HIS A 13 -15.23 -8.31 -39.24
N SER A 14 -15.23 -8.50 -37.92
CA SER A 14 -16.38 -9.03 -37.20
C SER A 14 -17.49 -7.98 -37.06
N GLU A 15 -18.58 -8.15 -37.80
CA GLU A 15 -19.76 -7.26 -37.77
C GLU A 15 -20.27 -6.96 -36.35
N ILE A 16 -20.30 -7.97 -35.48
CA ILE A 16 -20.76 -7.82 -34.09
C ILE A 16 -19.85 -6.85 -33.31
N LEU A 17 -18.53 -6.97 -33.50
CA LEU A 17 -17.54 -6.14 -32.82
C LEU A 17 -17.54 -4.73 -33.39
N ALA A 18 -17.59 -4.61 -34.73
CA ALA A 18 -17.69 -3.33 -35.43
C ALA A 18 -18.90 -2.52 -34.93
N LYS A 19 -20.08 -3.16 -34.87
CA LYS A 19 -21.30 -2.50 -34.37
C LYS A 19 -21.15 -2.01 -32.93
N ARG A 20 -20.58 -2.82 -32.04
CA ARG A 20 -20.38 -2.42 -30.63
C ARG A 20 -19.36 -1.31 -30.47
N VAL A 21 -18.27 -1.34 -31.24
CA VAL A 21 -17.25 -0.28 -31.23
C VAL A 21 -17.86 1.03 -31.72
N TYR A 22 -18.62 1.00 -32.81
CA TYR A 22 -19.34 2.17 -33.31
C TYR A 22 -20.27 2.74 -32.23
N GLU A 23 -21.15 1.91 -31.66
CA GLU A 23 -22.09 2.31 -30.61
C GLU A 23 -21.38 2.97 -29.43
N LEU A 24 -20.30 2.39 -28.91
CA LEU A 24 -19.68 2.84 -27.66
C LEU A 24 -18.59 3.91 -27.82
N LYS A 25 -17.95 4.01 -28.99
CA LYS A 25 -16.80 4.91 -29.21
C LYS A 25 -17.01 6.00 -30.24
N GLU A 26 -17.96 5.81 -31.16
CA GLU A 26 -18.15 6.73 -32.29
C GLU A 26 -19.47 7.50 -32.20
N THR A 27 -20.50 6.93 -31.58
CA THR A 27 -21.72 7.69 -31.27
C THR A 27 -21.51 8.61 -30.06
N GLN A 28 -22.08 9.81 -30.11
CA GLN A 28 -21.98 10.76 -28.98
C GLN A 28 -22.57 10.17 -27.68
N GLU A 29 -23.72 9.49 -27.77
CA GLU A 29 -24.35 8.87 -26.61
C GLU A 29 -23.46 7.80 -25.97
N GLY A 30 -22.85 6.94 -26.81
CA GLY A 30 -21.92 5.92 -26.32
C GLY A 30 -20.68 6.51 -25.68
N VAL A 31 -20.10 7.55 -26.28
CA VAL A 31 -18.96 8.27 -25.71
C VAL A 31 -19.33 8.87 -24.35
N ASP A 32 -20.50 9.51 -24.23
CA ASP A 32 -20.95 10.10 -22.97
C ASP A 32 -21.18 9.04 -21.88
N ILE A 33 -21.73 7.87 -22.23
CA ILE A 33 -21.85 6.74 -21.32
C ILE A 33 -20.47 6.26 -20.88
N MET A 34 -19.57 5.96 -21.83
CA MET A 34 -18.24 5.44 -21.53
C MET A 34 -17.44 6.41 -20.67
N CYS A 35 -17.50 7.71 -20.94
CA CYS A 35 -16.84 8.73 -20.12
C CYS A 35 -17.37 8.72 -18.67
N ARG A 36 -18.69 8.65 -18.47
CA ARG A 36 -19.27 8.58 -17.12
C ARG A 36 -18.87 7.33 -16.36
N GLU A 37 -18.90 6.17 -17.01
CA GLU A 37 -18.49 4.91 -16.40
C GLU A 37 -17.00 4.94 -16.03
N MET A 38 -16.14 5.47 -16.91
CA MET A 38 -14.72 5.64 -16.62
C MET A 38 -14.46 6.59 -15.45
N ASP A 39 -15.17 7.71 -15.39
CA ASP A 39 -15.11 8.64 -14.26
C ASP A 39 -15.55 7.99 -12.95
N GLN A 40 -16.59 7.14 -13.00
CA GLN A 40 -17.06 6.42 -11.83
C GLN A 40 -16.01 5.42 -11.34
N ILE A 41 -15.44 4.61 -12.24
CA ILE A 41 -14.35 3.68 -11.90
C ILE A 41 -13.17 4.42 -11.29
N TYR A 42 -12.79 5.58 -11.86
CA TYR A 42 -11.70 6.38 -11.32
C TYR A 42 -12.00 6.90 -9.90
N LYS A 43 -13.20 7.44 -9.68
CA LYS A 43 -13.63 7.95 -8.37
C LYS A 43 -13.72 6.85 -7.32
N GLU A 44 -14.26 5.70 -7.68
CA GLU A 44 -14.35 4.54 -6.79
C GLU A 44 -12.96 4.00 -6.47
N GLY A 45 -12.09 3.89 -7.48
CA GLY A 45 -10.70 3.50 -7.31
C GLY A 45 -9.93 4.43 -6.36
N ALA A 46 -10.12 5.74 -6.51
CA ALA A 46 -9.52 6.74 -5.62
C ALA A 46 -10.00 6.58 -4.16
N LYS A 47 -11.31 6.43 -3.94
CA LYS A 47 -11.88 6.21 -2.60
C LYS A 47 -11.37 4.93 -1.95
N LEU A 48 -11.34 3.83 -2.71
CA LEU A 48 -10.82 2.55 -2.23
C LEU A 48 -9.33 2.65 -1.91
N GLY A 49 -8.56 3.37 -2.74
CA GLY A 49 -7.15 3.65 -2.49
C GLY A 49 -6.91 4.42 -1.21
N GLU A 50 -7.68 5.49 -0.98
CA GLU A 50 -7.61 6.31 0.24
C GLU A 50 -7.97 5.49 1.49
N GLU A 51 -9.05 4.70 1.43
CA GLU A 51 -9.47 3.87 2.56
C GLU A 51 -8.41 2.81 2.91
N ARG A 52 -7.88 2.10 1.90
CA ARG A 52 -6.80 1.12 2.08
C ARG A 52 -5.55 1.78 2.66
N GLY A 53 -5.14 2.90 2.08
CA GLY A 53 -3.99 3.67 2.55
C GLY A 53 -4.15 4.13 3.99
N ARG A 54 -5.34 4.59 4.39
CA ARG A 54 -5.64 4.99 5.77
C ARG A 54 -5.55 3.81 6.73
N VAL A 55 -6.17 2.67 6.41
CA VAL A 55 -6.14 1.49 7.28
C VAL A 55 -4.72 0.94 7.42
N GLN A 56 -3.99 0.82 6.31
CA GLN A 56 -2.60 0.39 6.30
C GLN A 56 -1.71 1.36 7.09
N GLY A 57 -1.84 2.66 6.85
CA GLY A 57 -1.07 3.69 7.54
C GLY A 57 -1.32 3.71 9.05
N ILE A 58 -2.56 3.50 9.50
CA ILE A 58 -2.88 3.36 10.93
C ILE A 58 -2.19 2.12 11.51
N ALA A 59 -2.27 0.97 10.82
CA ALA A 59 -1.67 -0.27 11.30
C ALA A 59 -0.13 -0.16 11.37
N GLU A 60 0.51 0.36 10.33
CA GLU A 60 1.95 0.61 10.28
C GLU A 60 2.38 1.63 11.34
N GLY A 61 1.62 2.71 11.51
CA GLY A 61 1.88 3.74 12.52
C GLY A 61 1.79 3.20 13.94
N LEU A 62 0.78 2.38 14.25
CA LEU A 62 0.65 1.72 15.55
C LEU A 62 1.81 0.75 15.81
N ALA A 63 2.17 -0.07 14.83
CA ALA A 63 3.29 -1.01 14.94
C ALA A 63 4.63 -0.28 15.14
N ALA A 64 4.87 0.79 14.37
CA ALA A 64 6.06 1.63 14.51
C ALA A 64 6.11 2.32 15.89
N GLY A 65 4.96 2.81 16.37
CA GLY A 65 4.82 3.41 17.70
C GLY A 65 5.13 2.42 18.82
N GLU A 66 4.57 1.21 18.77
CA GLU A 66 4.83 0.15 19.75
C GLU A 66 6.31 -0.24 19.77
N MET A 67 6.93 -0.39 18.59
CA MET A 67 8.35 -0.72 18.48
C MET A 67 9.25 0.41 19.00
N LYS A 68 8.89 1.68 18.74
CA LYS A 68 9.61 2.83 19.29
C LYS A 68 9.54 2.86 20.82
N ALA A 69 8.34 2.67 21.39
CA ALA A 69 8.14 2.63 22.84
C ALA A 69 8.91 1.48 23.49
N LYS A 70 8.89 0.28 22.88
CA LYS A 70 9.70 -0.86 23.36
C LYS A 70 11.20 -0.57 23.30
N ARG A 71 11.67 0.11 22.26
CA ARG A 71 13.09 0.49 22.13
C ARG A 71 13.52 1.49 23.20
N GLU A 72 12.70 2.51 23.47
CA GLU A 72 12.95 3.48 24.54
C GLU A 72 12.96 2.79 25.90
N ALA A 73 11.97 1.94 26.19
CA ALA A 73 11.94 1.14 27.42
C ALA A 73 13.16 0.19 27.52
N ALA A 74 13.65 -0.37 26.41
CA ALA A 74 14.86 -1.18 26.42
C ALA A 74 16.10 -0.38 26.84
N TYR A 75 16.18 0.90 26.44
CA TYR A 75 17.25 1.79 26.84
C TYR A 75 17.19 2.11 28.33
N GLU A 76 16.02 2.46 28.85
CA GLU A 76 15.80 2.71 30.28
C GLU A 76 16.15 1.48 31.13
N LEU A 77 15.67 0.29 30.74
CA LEU A 77 15.95 -0.97 31.46
C LEU A 77 17.45 -1.34 31.48
N ARG A 78 18.23 -0.89 30.50
CA ARG A 78 19.68 -1.14 30.48
C ARG A 78 20.44 -0.08 31.27
N ASP A 79 20.05 1.18 31.11
CA ASP A 79 20.78 2.31 31.65
C ASP A 79 20.49 2.49 33.15
N GLU A 80 19.23 2.32 33.59
CA GLU A 80 18.80 2.50 34.98
C GLU A 80 18.81 1.18 35.77
N ASP A 81 18.20 0.12 35.22
CA ASP A 81 18.00 -1.15 35.94
C ASP A 81 19.14 -2.16 35.72
N HIS A 82 20.09 -1.87 34.81
CA HIS A 82 21.22 -2.73 34.44
C HIS A 82 20.82 -4.16 34.05
N PHE A 83 19.69 -4.33 33.35
CA PHE A 83 19.25 -5.65 32.89
C PHE A 83 20.12 -6.15 31.73
N SER A 84 20.32 -7.48 31.67
CA SER A 84 20.93 -8.13 30.50
C SER A 84 19.97 -8.11 29.29
N ASP A 85 20.53 -8.13 28.09
CA ASP A 85 19.77 -8.14 26.82
C ASP A 85 18.73 -9.26 26.77
N GLU A 86 19.06 -10.44 27.32
CA GLU A 86 18.15 -11.60 27.42
C GLU A 86 16.93 -11.31 28.32
N LYS A 87 17.16 -10.64 29.45
CA LYS A 87 16.10 -10.26 30.39
C LYS A 87 15.21 -9.17 29.81
N ILE A 88 15.80 -8.22 29.07
CA ILE A 88 15.08 -7.16 28.34
C ILE A 88 14.21 -7.77 27.24
N ALA A 89 14.77 -8.65 26.40
CA ALA A 89 14.06 -9.36 25.35
C ALA A 89 12.84 -10.12 25.90
N LYS A 90 13.03 -10.84 27.01
CA LYS A 90 11.94 -11.55 27.69
C LYS A 90 10.88 -10.60 28.26
N ARG A 91 11.28 -9.47 28.86
CA ARG A 91 10.36 -8.51 29.49
C ARG A 91 9.51 -7.76 28.47
N LEU A 92 10.11 -7.39 27.33
CA LEU A 92 9.47 -6.64 26.25
C LEU A 92 8.81 -7.55 25.19
N LYS A 93 8.97 -8.88 25.35
CA LYS A 93 8.45 -9.91 24.44
C LYS A 93 8.88 -9.68 22.99
N ILE A 94 10.16 -9.39 22.80
CA ILE A 94 10.81 -9.20 21.49
C ILE A 94 12.01 -10.12 21.39
N SER A 95 12.46 -10.42 20.17
CA SER A 95 13.63 -11.27 19.95
C SER A 95 14.91 -10.60 20.45
N LEU A 96 15.83 -11.40 20.98
CA LEU A 96 17.15 -10.94 21.44
C LEU A 96 17.92 -10.21 20.34
N GLU A 97 17.83 -10.68 19.10
CA GLU A 97 18.51 -10.07 17.93
C GLU A 97 18.11 -8.61 17.71
N ILE A 98 16.81 -8.30 17.85
CA ILE A 98 16.29 -6.93 17.70
C ILE A 98 16.84 -6.03 18.82
N VAL A 99 16.87 -6.52 20.05
CA VAL A 99 17.39 -5.79 21.22
C VAL A 99 18.87 -5.45 21.02
N GLN A 100 19.68 -6.46 20.65
CA GLN A 100 21.10 -6.29 20.36
C GLN A 100 21.32 -5.30 19.21
N LYS A 101 20.52 -5.39 18.16
CA LYS A 101 20.57 -4.45 17.02
C LYS A 101 20.33 -3.01 17.47
N TRP A 102 19.31 -2.74 18.28
CA TRP A 102 19.05 -1.39 18.80
C TRP A 102 20.22 -0.83 19.59
N PHE A 103 20.84 -1.66 20.44
CA PHE A 103 21.99 -1.24 21.20
C PHE A 103 23.25 -1.02 20.34
N ALA A 104 23.46 -1.84 19.31
CA ALA A 104 24.52 -1.65 18.34
C ALA A 104 24.34 -0.35 17.54
N GLU A 105 23.12 -0.06 17.06
CA GLU A 105 22.77 1.19 16.37
C GLU A 105 22.98 2.41 17.28
N ARG A 106 22.54 2.34 18.54
CA ARG A 106 22.73 3.42 19.51
C ARG A 106 24.22 3.66 19.81
N ALA A 107 25.01 2.60 19.94
CA ALA A 107 26.46 2.71 20.15
C ALA A 107 27.19 3.30 18.93
N ALA A 108 26.71 3.02 17.72
CA ALA A 108 27.25 3.60 16.48
C ALA A 108 26.92 5.10 16.36
N LEU A 109 25.75 5.53 16.80
CA LEU A 109 25.33 6.95 16.81
C LEU A 109 26.03 7.80 17.87
N ALA A 110 26.61 7.18 18.90
CA ALA A 110 27.32 7.85 19.98
C ALA A 110 28.84 8.03 19.71
N LYS A 111 29.33 7.59 18.54
CA LYS A 111 30.71 7.81 18.05
C LYS A 111 30.76 9.01 17.11
#